data_AF-A0AAW5SHC4-F1
#
_entry.id   AF-A0AAW5SHC4-F1
#
_cell.length_a   1.000
_cell.length_b   1.000
_cell.length_c   1.000
_cell.angle_alpha   90.00
_cell.angle_beta   90.00
_cell.angle_gamma   90.00
#
_symmetry.space_group_name_H-M   'P 1'
#
loop_
_entity.id
_entity.type
_entity.pdbx_description
1 polymer ?
#
loop_
_entity_poly.entity_id
_entity_poly.type
_entity_poly.pdbx_seq_one_letter_code
_entity_poly.pdbx_strand_id
1 'polypeptide(L)'
;MHHGDYLNRDDRRPLCGLALTSATLLGDAAGDAVICPECEAKLAQYHAAWWRERALAVEAELEELRIKYGQLTGHAEETQEPSPPRTQTTESPTTEEEPASLLGRARVELLGLCRQCDGVVPYWRLKTTMQAFSDQLSPDERVLLAQEIGADGSLIRWCTTEVVNLGWQVTNSPVQEEAEAMWDAWTHDAYQTPKKNKWRLGRSRSRDAS
;
A
#
# COMPACT_ATOMS: atom_id res chain seq x y z
N MET A 1 -4.26 -28.58 -24.83
CA MET A 1 -2.85 -28.15 -24.63
C MET A 1 -2.47 -28.37 -23.17
N HIS A 2 -1.28 -28.92 -22.90
CA HIS A 2 -0.78 -29.08 -21.53
C HIS A 2 0.27 -28.02 -21.24
N HIS A 3 0.13 -27.33 -20.12
CA HIS A 3 1.20 -26.46 -19.62
C HIS A 3 2.39 -27.31 -19.16
N GLY A 4 3.61 -26.91 -19.51
CA GLY A 4 4.82 -27.45 -18.87
C GLY A 4 4.81 -27.21 -17.37
N ASP A 5 5.51 -28.03 -16.61
CA ASP A 5 5.58 -27.93 -15.15
C ASP A 5 6.58 -26.84 -14.72
N TYR A 6 6.23 -25.60 -15.00
CA TYR A 6 7.00 -24.42 -14.56
C TYR A 6 6.92 -24.21 -13.04
N LEU A 7 5.96 -24.83 -12.35
CA LEU A 7 5.85 -24.75 -10.89
C LEU A 7 7.01 -25.50 -10.22
N ASN A 8 7.36 -26.69 -10.73
CA ASN A 8 8.50 -27.46 -10.23
C ASN A 8 9.78 -27.24 -11.05
N ARG A 9 9.75 -26.31 -12.01
CA ARG A 9 10.86 -26.02 -12.96
C ARG A 9 11.27 -27.26 -13.78
N ASP A 10 10.32 -28.14 -14.07
CA ASP A 10 10.49 -29.32 -14.93
C ASP A 10 9.68 -29.13 -16.22
N ASP A 11 10.27 -28.40 -17.17
CA ASP A 11 9.66 -28.14 -18.47
C ASP A 11 9.45 -29.40 -19.34
N ARG A 12 10.02 -30.54 -18.93
CA ARG A 12 9.90 -31.83 -19.62
C ARG A 12 8.65 -32.60 -19.23
N ARG A 13 7.89 -32.12 -18.25
CA ARG A 13 6.66 -32.76 -17.76
C ARG A 13 5.49 -31.78 -17.86
N PRO A 14 4.27 -32.27 -18.15
CA PRO A 14 3.11 -31.41 -18.04
C PRO A 14 2.79 -31.20 -16.57
N LEU A 15 2.24 -30.04 -16.26
CA LEU A 15 1.75 -29.70 -14.94
C LEU A 15 0.74 -30.74 -14.42
N CYS A 16 -0.14 -31.27 -15.28
CA CYS A 16 -1.11 -32.30 -14.91
C CYS A 16 -0.50 -33.66 -14.57
N GLY A 17 0.78 -33.91 -14.87
CA GLY A 17 1.48 -35.17 -14.56
C GLY A 17 1.21 -36.33 -15.53
N LEU A 18 0.52 -36.08 -16.65
CA LEU A 18 0.37 -37.05 -17.74
C LEU A 18 1.70 -37.30 -18.47
N ALA A 19 1.86 -38.47 -19.11
CA ALA A 19 3.00 -38.69 -19.99
C ALA A 19 2.77 -37.95 -21.32
N LEU A 20 3.65 -37.00 -21.67
CA LEU A 20 3.51 -36.24 -22.92
C LEU A 20 4.17 -36.96 -24.09
N THR A 21 3.46 -37.02 -25.21
CA THR A 21 4.04 -37.29 -26.55
C THR A 21 4.65 -36.01 -27.15
N SER A 22 4.13 -34.83 -26.79
CA SER A 22 4.72 -33.52 -27.11
C SER A 22 4.23 -32.44 -26.13
N ALA A 23 5.14 -31.79 -25.42
CA ALA A 23 4.86 -30.60 -24.60
C ALA A 23 4.77 -29.37 -25.50
N THR A 24 3.79 -28.50 -25.27
CA THR A 24 3.81 -27.14 -25.82
C THR A 24 4.67 -26.29 -24.88
N LEU A 25 5.78 -25.73 -25.38
CA LEU A 25 6.66 -24.92 -24.57
C LEU A 25 6.06 -23.53 -24.37
N LEU A 26 6.43 -22.88 -23.26
CA LEU A 26 6.03 -21.50 -22.98
C LEU A 26 6.69 -20.57 -24.02
N GLY A 27 5.96 -20.22 -25.07
CA GLY A 27 6.45 -19.42 -26.21
C GLY A 27 5.89 -19.86 -27.57
N ASP A 28 5.29 -21.04 -27.66
CA ASP A 28 4.60 -21.47 -28.87
C ASP A 28 3.30 -20.66 -29.03
N ALA A 29 3.06 -20.13 -30.24
CA ALA A 29 1.91 -19.30 -30.54
C ALA A 29 0.61 -20.07 -30.20
N ALA A 30 -0.12 -19.55 -29.21
CA ALA A 30 -1.39 -20.10 -28.77
C ALA A 30 -2.40 -19.97 -29.91
N GLY A 31 -2.54 -21.03 -30.71
CA GLY A 31 -3.81 -21.30 -31.36
C GLY A 31 -4.90 -21.48 -30.30
N ASP A 32 -6.16 -21.48 -30.73
CA ASP A 32 -7.39 -21.61 -29.93
C ASP A 32 -7.54 -23.00 -29.27
N ALA A 33 -6.45 -23.50 -28.69
CA ALA A 33 -6.29 -24.83 -28.18
C ALA A 33 -6.74 -24.86 -26.72
N VAL A 34 -7.87 -25.54 -26.49
CA VAL A 34 -8.43 -25.82 -25.17
C VAL A 34 -7.34 -26.34 -24.23
N ILE A 35 -7.12 -25.63 -23.12
CA ILE A 35 -6.16 -26.00 -22.07
C ILE A 35 -6.70 -27.24 -21.34
N CYS A 36 -5.81 -28.14 -20.95
CA CYS A 36 -6.16 -29.32 -20.16
C CYS A 36 -6.74 -28.89 -18.79
N PRO A 37 -7.95 -29.35 -18.40
CA PRO A 37 -8.62 -28.90 -17.18
C PRO A 37 -7.83 -29.24 -15.92
N GLU A 38 -7.05 -30.33 -15.93
CA GLU A 38 -6.17 -30.68 -14.81
C GLU A 38 -4.96 -29.74 -14.68
N CYS A 39 -4.43 -29.21 -15.81
CA CYS A 39 -3.40 -28.17 -15.76
C CYS A 39 -3.98 -26.86 -15.22
N GLU A 40 -5.19 -26.49 -15.65
CA GLU A 40 -5.90 -25.29 -15.17
C GLU A 40 -6.21 -25.39 -13.67
N ALA A 41 -6.73 -26.54 -13.21
CA ALA A 41 -7.02 -26.78 -11.80
C ALA A 41 -5.76 -26.71 -10.92
N LYS A 42 -4.65 -27.30 -11.36
CA LYS A 42 -3.37 -27.23 -10.62
C LYS A 42 -2.82 -25.80 -10.54
N LEU A 43 -2.97 -25.02 -11.61
CA LEU A 43 -2.58 -23.61 -11.60
C LEU A 43 -3.41 -22.80 -10.58
N ALA A 44 -4.72 -23.01 -10.57
CA ALA A 44 -5.60 -22.37 -9.60
C ALA A 44 -5.25 -22.75 -8.15
N GLN A 45 -4.96 -24.04 -7.89
CA GLN A 45 -4.52 -24.52 -6.57
C GLN A 45 -3.21 -23.86 -6.13
N TYR A 46 -2.24 -23.75 -7.04
CA TYR A 46 -0.96 -23.10 -6.76
C TYR A 46 -1.15 -21.62 -6.42
N HIS A 47 -1.89 -20.86 -7.24
CA HIS A 47 -2.16 -19.46 -6.95
C HIS A 47 -2.90 -19.29 -5.63
N ALA A 48 -3.88 -20.15 -5.32
CA ALA A 48 -4.57 -20.11 -4.03
C ALA A 48 -3.64 -20.38 -2.85
N ALA A 49 -2.72 -21.34 -2.97
CA ALA A 49 -1.72 -21.61 -1.94
C ALA A 49 -0.75 -20.44 -1.76
N TRP A 50 -0.22 -19.91 -2.87
CA TRP A 50 0.71 -18.78 -2.87
C TRP A 50 0.09 -17.51 -2.29
N TRP A 51 -1.14 -17.18 -2.68
CA TRP A 51 -1.87 -16.03 -2.12
C TRP A 51 -2.18 -16.20 -0.64
N ARG A 52 -2.52 -17.42 -0.20
CA ARG A 52 -2.73 -17.71 1.22
C ARG A 52 -1.44 -17.50 2.02
N GLU A 53 -0.32 -18.04 1.55
CA GLU A 53 0.97 -17.86 2.20
C GLU A 53 1.33 -16.37 2.31
N ARG A 54 1.11 -15.61 1.23
CA ARG A 54 1.36 -14.16 1.22
C ARG A 54 0.47 -13.41 2.19
N ALA A 55 -0.82 -13.74 2.25
CA ALA A 55 -1.77 -13.12 3.18
C ALA A 55 -1.37 -13.39 4.64
N LEU A 56 -1.01 -14.63 4.97
CA LEU A 56 -0.57 -15.00 6.31
C LEU A 56 0.73 -14.29 6.72
N ALA A 57 1.67 -14.12 5.79
CA ALA A 57 2.90 -13.37 6.06
C ALA A 57 2.61 -11.89 6.38
N VAL A 58 1.76 -11.25 5.58
CA VAL A 58 1.35 -9.85 5.80
C VAL A 58 0.56 -9.69 7.10
N GLU A 59 -0.31 -10.64 7.45
CA GLU A 59 -1.02 -10.64 8.74
C GLU A 59 -0.05 -10.71 9.92
N ALA A 60 1.00 -11.53 9.84
CA ALA A 60 2.02 -11.62 10.87
C ALA A 60 2.83 -10.31 11.00
N GLU A 61 3.22 -9.70 9.89
CA GLU A 61 3.90 -8.40 9.86
C GLU A 61 3.03 -7.29 10.47
N LEU A 62 1.74 -7.27 10.13
CA LEU A 62 0.78 -6.30 10.66
C LEU A 62 0.66 -6.44 12.19
N GLU A 63 0.56 -7.66 12.69
CA GLU A 63 0.48 -7.89 14.14
C GLU A 63 1.77 -7.48 14.86
N GLU A 64 2.94 -7.74 14.27
CA GLU A 64 4.22 -7.25 14.80
C GLU A 64 4.27 -5.72 14.84
N LEU A 65 3.78 -5.04 13.80
CA LEU A 65 3.69 -3.58 13.76
C LEU A 65 2.72 -3.02 14.80
N ARG A 66 1.57 -3.66 15.02
CA ARG A 66 0.62 -3.28 16.09
C ARG A 66 1.27 -3.36 17.47
N ILE A 67 2.01 -4.43 17.74
CA ILE A 67 2.75 -4.59 19.00
C ILE A 67 3.78 -3.47 19.15
N LYS A 68 4.60 -3.21 18.12
CA LYS A 68 5.61 -2.14 18.14
C LYS A 68 4.98 -0.76 18.35
N TYR A 69 3.89 -0.48 17.64
CA TYR A 69 3.17 0.78 17.80
C TYR A 69 2.62 0.94 19.22
N GLY A 70 2.01 -0.10 19.78
CA GLY A 70 1.53 -0.09 21.18
C GLY A 70 2.64 0.15 22.20
N GLN A 71 3.85 -0.37 21.98
CA GLN A 71 5.00 -0.10 22.84
C GLN A 71 5.47 1.36 22.76
N LEU A 72 5.48 1.93 21.54
CA LEU A 72 5.89 3.32 21.32
C LEU A 72 4.87 4.31 21.89
N THR A 73 3.57 4.02 21.79
CA THR A 73 2.52 4.89 22.35
C THR A 73 2.36 4.69 23.86
N GLY A 74 2.52 3.48 24.39
CA GLY A 74 2.48 3.20 25.83
C GLY A 74 3.63 3.85 26.61
N HIS A 75 4.83 3.92 26.03
CA HIS A 75 5.96 4.63 26.65
C HIS A 75 5.80 6.15 26.68
N ALA A 76 4.93 6.73 25.85
CA ALA A 76 4.61 8.15 25.90
C ALA A 76 3.70 8.53 27.08
N GLU A 77 2.85 7.60 27.56
CA GLU A 77 1.99 7.81 28.73
C GLU A 77 2.69 7.51 30.07
N GLU A 78 3.66 6.60 30.08
CA GLU A 78 4.37 6.20 31.32
C GLU A 78 5.48 7.20 31.76
N THR A 79 5.82 8.17 30.91
CA THR A 79 6.78 9.25 31.23
C THR A 79 6.07 10.55 31.67
N GLN A 80 4.81 10.49 32.09
CA GLN A 80 4.15 11.60 32.77
C GLN A 80 4.21 11.37 34.28
N GLU A 81 5.34 11.72 34.88
CA GLU A 81 5.49 11.79 36.34
C GLU A 81 4.37 12.66 36.98
N PRO A 82 3.89 12.31 38.18
CA PRO A 82 2.86 13.06 38.88
C PRO A 82 3.46 14.37 39.42
N SER A 83 3.17 15.49 38.75
CA SER A 83 3.52 16.81 39.27
C SER A 83 2.63 17.18 40.47
N PRO A 84 3.18 17.79 41.54
CA PRO A 84 2.46 18.07 42.78
C PRO A 84 1.40 19.17 42.62
N PRO A 85 0.42 19.27 43.53
CA PRO A 85 -0.72 20.16 43.36
C PRO A 85 -0.26 21.61 43.50
N ARG A 86 -0.29 22.36 42.40
CA ARG A 86 -0.06 23.80 42.42
C ARG A 86 -1.39 24.52 42.57
N THR A 87 -1.43 25.29 43.64
CA THR A 87 -2.52 26.10 44.15
C THR A 87 -3.16 26.96 43.07
N GLN A 88 -4.49 27.01 43.12
CA GLN A 88 -5.36 27.88 42.35
C GLN A 88 -4.85 29.34 42.35
N THR A 89 -4.69 29.91 41.17
CA THR A 89 -4.88 31.35 41.00
C THR A 89 -5.67 31.55 39.71
N THR A 90 -6.77 32.26 39.90
CA THR A 90 -7.89 32.47 39.01
C THR A 90 -7.50 33.14 37.71
N GLU A 91 -7.78 32.48 36.58
CA GLU A 91 -8.25 33.08 35.33
C GLU A 91 -8.95 31.97 34.52
N SER A 92 -10.28 31.97 34.52
CA SER A 92 -11.15 31.12 33.69
C SER A 92 -11.10 31.55 32.20
N PRO A 93 -11.78 30.83 31.29
CA PRO A 93 -11.59 29.44 30.88
C PRO A 93 -11.30 29.39 29.36
N THR A 94 -10.42 28.50 28.89
CA THR A 94 -10.42 28.15 27.45
C THR A 94 -11.48 27.09 27.25
N THR A 95 -12.72 27.58 27.09
CA THR A 95 -13.85 26.81 26.58
C THR A 95 -13.42 26.13 25.29
N GLU A 96 -13.68 24.83 25.17
CA GLU A 96 -13.90 24.21 23.87
C GLU A 96 -15.07 24.95 23.23
N GLU A 97 -14.79 26.08 22.58
CA GLU A 97 -15.78 26.80 21.80
C GLU A 97 -16.25 25.85 20.71
N GLU A 98 -17.54 25.47 20.77
CA GLU A 98 -18.22 24.98 19.59
C GLU A 98 -17.88 25.95 18.45
N PRO A 99 -17.29 25.46 17.34
CA PRO A 99 -16.91 26.32 16.25
C PRO A 99 -18.13 27.12 15.79
N ALA A 100 -18.13 28.42 16.06
CA ALA A 100 -19.25 29.31 15.82
C ALA A 100 -19.59 29.49 14.32
N SER A 101 -18.77 28.93 13.42
CA SER A 101 -18.94 28.99 11.97
C SER A 101 -18.82 27.60 11.32
N LEU A 102 -19.42 27.44 10.13
CA LEU A 102 -19.37 26.19 9.38
C LEU A 102 -17.94 25.87 8.90
N LEU A 103 -17.17 26.88 8.53
CA LEU A 103 -15.73 26.74 8.27
C LEU A 103 -14.95 26.35 9.51
N GLY A 104 -15.35 26.81 10.70
CA GLY A 104 -14.76 26.36 11.96
C GLY A 104 -14.97 24.86 12.16
N ARG A 105 -16.20 24.36 11.91
CA ARG A 105 -16.51 22.92 11.96
C ARG A 105 -15.70 22.14 10.92
N ALA A 106 -15.63 22.63 9.69
CA ALA A 106 -14.82 22.03 8.64
C ALA A 106 -13.34 21.99 9.00
N ARG A 107 -12.81 23.03 9.66
CA ARG A 107 -11.42 23.07 10.16
C ARG A 107 -11.16 22.01 11.21
N VAL A 108 -12.10 21.79 12.14
CA VAL A 108 -11.97 20.74 13.17
C VAL A 108 -11.88 19.36 12.52
N GLU A 109 -12.77 19.06 11.58
CA GLU A 109 -12.75 17.80 10.81
C GLU A 109 -11.44 17.65 10.01
N LEU A 110 -10.99 18.73 9.37
CA LEU A 110 -9.74 18.75 8.60
C LEU A 110 -8.53 18.48 9.50
N LEU A 111 -8.44 19.11 10.67
CA LEU A 111 -7.38 18.86 11.64
C LEU A 111 -7.43 17.43 12.18
N GLY A 112 -8.64 16.91 12.42
CA GLY A 112 -8.85 15.51 12.79
C GLY A 112 -8.29 14.54 11.74
N LEU A 113 -8.53 14.81 10.46
CA LEU A 113 -7.94 14.05 9.36
C LEU A 113 -6.42 14.19 9.30
N CYS A 114 -5.90 15.42 9.41
CA CYS A 114 -4.47 15.66 9.29
C CYS A 114 -3.67 14.99 10.41
N ARG A 115 -4.20 14.93 11.64
CA ARG A 115 -3.56 14.21 12.76
C ARG A 115 -3.45 12.70 12.52
N GLN A 116 -4.31 12.13 11.67
CA GLN A 116 -4.25 10.71 11.28
C GLN A 116 -3.24 10.46 10.15
N CYS A 117 -2.58 11.50 9.64
CA CYS A 117 -1.65 11.43 8.54
C CYS A 117 -0.28 11.95 9.01
N ASP A 118 0.80 11.25 8.66
CA ASP A 118 2.17 11.65 9.02
C ASP A 118 2.69 12.78 8.12
N GLY A 119 2.00 13.92 8.15
CA GLY A 119 2.37 15.13 7.41
C GLY A 119 2.05 15.15 5.92
N VAL A 120 1.61 14.02 5.37
CA VAL A 120 1.14 13.89 3.98
C VAL A 120 -0.30 13.40 3.97
N VAL A 121 -1.23 14.24 3.50
CA VAL A 121 -2.66 13.95 3.45
C VAL A 121 -3.04 13.45 2.04
N PRO A 122 -3.50 12.20 1.88
CA PRO A 122 -3.96 11.72 0.59
C PRO A 122 -5.21 12.48 0.12
N TYR A 123 -5.21 12.96 -1.12
CA TYR A 123 -6.30 13.75 -1.71
C TYR A 123 -7.65 13.03 -1.64
N TRP A 124 -7.66 11.70 -1.84
CA TRP A 124 -8.90 10.93 -1.76
C TRP A 124 -9.47 10.92 -0.34
N ARG A 125 -8.64 10.89 0.72
CA ARG A 125 -9.11 10.98 2.11
C ARG A 125 -9.66 12.36 2.39
N LEU A 126 -8.92 13.40 1.98
CA LEU A 126 -9.37 14.79 2.09
C LEU A 126 -10.73 14.99 1.43
N LYS A 127 -10.87 14.54 0.19
CA LYS A 127 -12.12 14.63 -0.57
C LYS A 127 -13.26 13.87 0.12
N THR A 128 -13.03 12.63 0.55
CA THR A 128 -14.07 11.81 1.19
C THR A 128 -14.51 12.40 2.52
N THR A 129 -13.59 12.87 3.37
CA THR A 129 -13.93 13.49 4.65
C THR A 129 -14.73 14.78 4.45
N MET A 130 -14.31 15.65 3.52
CA MET A 130 -15.03 16.91 3.26
C MET A 130 -16.37 16.70 2.53
N GLN A 131 -16.49 15.63 1.75
CA GLN A 131 -17.78 15.21 1.19
C GLN A 131 -18.73 14.74 2.30
N ALA A 132 -18.27 13.87 3.19
CA ALA A 132 -19.07 13.39 4.32
C ALA A 132 -19.50 14.53 5.25
N PHE A 133 -18.64 15.53 5.46
CA PHE A 133 -19.00 16.76 6.16
C PHE A 133 -20.11 17.52 5.42
N SER A 134 -19.97 17.72 4.11
CA SER A 134 -20.97 18.42 3.29
C SER A 134 -22.31 17.70 3.23
N ASP A 135 -22.31 16.37 3.29
CA ASP A 135 -23.51 15.53 3.28
C ASP A 135 -24.35 15.67 4.57
N GLN A 136 -23.71 16.04 5.68
CA GLN A 136 -24.39 16.32 6.96
C GLN A 136 -25.05 17.71 6.99
N LEU A 137 -24.67 18.61 6.08
CA LEU A 137 -25.23 19.95 6.01
C LEU A 137 -26.56 19.97 5.26
N SER A 138 -27.52 20.71 5.80
CA SER A 138 -28.76 21.07 5.12
C SER A 138 -28.48 21.96 3.89
N PRO A 139 -29.43 22.08 2.95
CA PRO A 139 -29.27 22.95 1.79
C PRO A 139 -28.92 24.40 2.14
N ASP A 140 -29.54 24.95 3.18
CA ASP A 140 -29.30 26.33 3.63
C ASP A 140 -27.90 26.49 4.23
N GLU A 141 -27.45 25.52 5.03
CA GLU A 141 -26.08 25.49 5.57
C GLU A 141 -25.03 25.38 4.47
N ARG A 142 -25.29 24.64 3.39
CA ARG A 142 -24.35 24.59 2.23
C ARG A 142 -24.21 25.95 1.55
N VAL A 143 -25.30 26.72 1.47
CA VAL A 143 -25.27 28.10 0.94
C VAL A 143 -24.47 29.01 1.87
N LEU A 144 -24.68 28.92 3.18
CA LEU A 144 -23.91 29.68 4.18
C LEU A 144 -22.42 29.32 4.13
N LEU A 145 -22.09 28.03 4.06
CA LEU A 145 -20.70 27.57 3.91
C LEU A 145 -20.06 28.12 2.65
N ALA A 146 -20.76 28.14 1.52
CA ALA A 146 -20.24 28.74 0.27
C ALA A 146 -19.98 30.24 0.43
N GLN A 147 -20.81 30.97 1.19
CA GLN A 147 -20.57 32.38 1.52
C GLN A 147 -19.33 32.55 2.40
N GLU A 148 -19.16 31.70 3.42
CA GLU A 148 -17.99 31.73 4.31
C GLU A 148 -16.69 31.40 3.57
N ILE A 149 -16.72 30.44 2.63
CA ILE A 149 -15.57 30.06 1.78
C ILE A 149 -15.12 31.24 0.90
N GLY A 150 -16.06 32.05 0.41
CA GLY A 150 -15.77 33.26 -0.37
C GLY A 150 -14.87 33.01 -1.59
N ALA A 151 -13.73 33.71 -1.65
CA ALA A 151 -12.79 33.66 -2.77
C ALA A 151 -12.22 32.24 -3.01
N ASP A 152 -12.15 31.44 -1.95
CA ASP A 152 -12.15 29.97 -1.87
C ASP A 152 -12.72 29.21 -3.08
N GLY A 153 -13.88 29.63 -3.56
CA GLY A 153 -14.61 28.98 -4.64
C GLY A 153 -15.18 27.60 -4.30
N SER A 154 -14.40 26.70 -3.69
CA SER A 154 -14.85 25.39 -3.22
C SER A 154 -14.21 24.99 -1.90
N LEU A 155 -14.95 24.18 -1.11
CA LEU A 155 -14.48 23.65 0.17
C LEU A 155 -13.18 22.85 0.00
N ILE A 156 -13.08 22.03 -1.06
CA ILE A 156 -11.88 21.25 -1.35
C ILE A 156 -10.67 22.15 -1.59
N ARG A 157 -10.84 23.25 -2.33
CA ARG A 157 -9.75 24.20 -2.58
C ARG A 157 -9.34 24.89 -1.27
N TRP A 158 -10.31 25.34 -0.48
CA TRP A 158 -10.06 25.92 0.84
C TRP A 158 -9.27 24.97 1.75
N CYS A 159 -9.71 23.72 1.88
CA CYS A 159 -9.02 22.72 2.70
C CYS A 159 -7.61 22.42 2.20
N THR A 160 -7.40 22.36 0.87
CA THR A 160 -6.07 22.13 0.30
C THR A 160 -5.11 23.27 0.68
N THR A 161 -5.56 24.52 0.61
CA THR A 161 -4.80 25.69 1.07
C THR A 161 -4.50 25.61 2.56
N GLU A 162 -5.48 25.24 3.39
CA GLU A 162 -5.30 25.13 4.84
C GLU A 162 -4.30 24.03 5.23
N VAL A 163 -4.35 22.86 4.57
CA VAL A 163 -3.37 21.78 4.80
C VAL A 163 -1.95 22.28 4.51
N VAL A 164 -1.77 23.01 3.41
CA VAL A 164 -0.47 23.61 3.04
C VAL A 164 -0.04 24.69 4.03
N ASN A 165 -0.96 25.54 4.50
CA ASN A 165 -0.69 26.56 5.52
C ASN A 165 -0.22 25.96 6.85
N LEU A 166 -0.68 24.74 7.17
CA LEU A 166 -0.27 23.98 8.36
C LEU A 166 1.06 23.26 8.18
N GLY A 167 1.71 23.39 7.01
CA GLY A 167 3.00 22.78 6.71
C GLY A 167 2.92 21.33 6.22
N TRP A 168 1.71 20.84 5.91
CA TRP A 168 1.49 19.49 5.39
C TRP A 168 1.35 19.49 3.86
N GLN A 169 1.53 18.32 3.25
CA GLN A 169 1.40 18.15 1.81
C GLN A 169 0.14 17.39 1.45
N VAL A 170 -0.57 17.79 0.40
CA VAL A 170 -1.67 17.02 -0.19
C VAL A 170 -1.14 16.24 -1.38
N THR A 171 -1.29 14.91 -1.37
CA THR A 171 -0.79 14.04 -2.45
C THR A 171 -1.93 13.37 -3.22
N ASN A 172 -1.82 13.33 -4.54
CA ASN A 172 -2.73 12.56 -5.40
C ASN A 172 -2.34 11.08 -5.49
N SER A 173 -1.16 10.71 -4.99
CA SER A 173 -0.69 9.33 -5.05
C SER A 173 -1.13 8.56 -3.80
N PRO A 174 -1.83 7.42 -3.94
CA PRO A 174 -2.18 6.57 -2.80
C PRO A 174 -0.97 5.87 -2.17
N VAL A 175 0.20 5.94 -2.78
CA VAL A 175 1.46 5.32 -2.34
C VAL A 175 2.58 6.33 -2.57
N GLN A 176 3.25 6.83 -1.53
CA GLN A 176 4.42 7.71 -1.73
C GLN A 176 5.67 7.29 -0.96
N GLU A 177 5.63 6.26 -0.14
CA GLU A 177 6.85 5.60 0.29
C GLU A 177 6.87 4.23 -0.35
N GLU A 178 8.02 3.85 -0.90
CA GLU A 178 8.31 2.59 -1.57
C GLU A 178 7.93 2.40 -3.03
N ALA A 179 7.10 3.18 -3.72
CA ALA A 179 6.88 2.88 -5.15
C ALA A 179 8.20 3.00 -5.95
N GLU A 180 8.84 4.18 -5.97
CA GLU A 180 10.10 4.36 -6.72
C GLU A 180 11.25 3.51 -6.17
N ALA A 181 11.37 3.36 -4.84
CA ALA A 181 12.40 2.51 -4.23
C ALA A 181 12.19 1.01 -4.51
N MET A 182 10.93 0.55 -4.56
CA MET A 182 10.56 -0.84 -4.90
C MET A 182 10.66 -1.08 -6.41
N TRP A 183 10.36 -0.08 -7.25
CA TRP A 183 10.62 -0.11 -8.69
C TRP A 183 12.12 -0.15 -8.99
N ASP A 184 12.95 0.61 -8.27
CA ASP A 184 14.41 0.57 -8.37
C ASP A 184 14.99 -0.76 -7.87
N ALA A 185 14.46 -1.32 -6.77
CA ALA A 185 14.85 -2.64 -6.28
C ALA A 185 14.46 -3.76 -7.27
N TRP A 186 13.24 -3.69 -7.83
CA TRP A 186 12.74 -4.67 -8.80
C TRP A 186 13.48 -4.60 -10.14
N THR A 187 13.80 -3.40 -10.63
CA THR A 187 14.61 -3.23 -11.84
C THR A 187 16.07 -3.61 -11.63
N HIS A 188 16.65 -3.42 -10.44
CA HIS A 188 18.01 -3.90 -10.15
C HIS A 188 18.10 -5.43 -10.07
N ASP A 189 17.07 -6.13 -9.58
CA ASP A 189 17.08 -7.59 -9.45
C ASP A 189 16.77 -8.31 -10.77
N ALA A 190 15.90 -7.74 -11.62
CA ALA A 190 15.53 -8.33 -12.91
C ALA A 190 16.65 -8.26 -13.97
N TYR A 191 17.59 -7.31 -13.86
CA TYR A 191 18.66 -7.09 -14.85
C TYR A 191 20.05 -7.58 -14.43
N GLN A 192 20.15 -8.41 -13.39
CA GLN A 192 21.38 -9.19 -13.17
C GLN A 192 21.49 -10.25 -14.27
N THR A 193 22.12 -9.90 -15.39
CA THR A 193 22.53 -10.87 -16.40
C THR A 193 23.26 -12.03 -15.73
N PRO A 194 22.87 -13.30 -15.96
CA PRO A 194 23.54 -14.43 -15.35
C PRO A 194 25.02 -14.36 -15.72
N LYS A 195 25.90 -14.25 -14.71
CA LYS A 195 27.35 -14.28 -14.92
C LYS A 195 27.67 -15.53 -15.75
N LYS A 196 28.26 -15.33 -16.94
CA LYS A 196 28.71 -16.40 -17.84
C LYS A 196 29.66 -17.34 -17.07
N ASN A 197 29.12 -18.43 -16.54
CA ASN A 197 29.87 -19.55 -16.06
C ASN A 197 30.53 -20.22 -17.28
N LYS A 198 31.82 -19.93 -17.47
CA LYS A 198 32.67 -20.58 -18.46
C LYS A 198 32.71 -22.09 -18.16
N TRP A 199 31.87 -22.86 -18.82
CA TRP A 199 32.02 -24.31 -18.92
C TRP A 199 33.37 -24.59 -19.60
N ARG A 200 34.37 -25.03 -18.83
CA ARG A 200 35.57 -25.64 -19.38
C ARG A 200 35.19 -27.03 -19.86
N LEU A 201 34.96 -27.16 -21.17
CA LEU A 201 34.92 -28.46 -21.83
C LEU A 201 36.30 -29.13 -21.63
N GLY A 202 36.28 -30.29 -20.97
CA GLY A 202 37.45 -31.12 -20.71
C GLY A 202 38.12 -31.52 -22.02
N ARG A 203 39.46 -31.43 -22.03
CA ARG A 203 40.33 -31.77 -23.14
C ARG A 203 40.26 -33.28 -23.40
N SER A 204 39.91 -33.67 -24.63
CA SER A 204 39.99 -35.05 -25.10
C SER A 204 41.42 -35.59 -24.93
N ARG A 205 41.56 -36.74 -24.27
CA ARG A 205 42.82 -37.50 -24.19
C ARG A 205 43.13 -38.09 -25.57
N SER A 206 44.14 -37.58 -26.27
CA SER A 206 44.77 -38.29 -27.37
C SER A 206 45.57 -39.46 -26.77
N ARG A 207 45.17 -40.69 -27.10
CA ARG A 207 45.99 -41.90 -26.98
C ARG A 207 47.09 -41.77 -28.01
N ASP A 208 48.33 -41.62 -27.56
CA ASP A 208 49.50 -42.07 -28.30
C ASP A 208 50.47 -42.67 -27.27
N ALA A 209 50.64 -43.98 -27.35
CA ALA A 209 51.72 -44.72 -26.72
C ALA A 209 52.28 -45.64 -27.80
N SER A 210 53.45 -45.27 -28.31
CA SER A 210 54.43 -46.22 -28.86
C SER A 210 55.21 -46.84 -27.71
#